data_AF-A0A2D9Y509-F1
#
_entry.id   AF-A0A2D9Y509-F1
#
_cell.length_a   1.000
_cell.length_b   1.000
_cell.length_c   1.000
_cell.angle_alpha   90.00
_cell.angle_beta   90.00
_cell.angle_gamma   90.00
#
_symmetry.space_group_name_H-M   'P 1'
#
loop_
_entity.id
_entity.type
_entity.pdbx_description
1 polymer ?
#
loop_
_entity_poly.entity_id
_entity_poly.type
_entity_poly.pdbx_seq_one_letter_code
_entity_poly.pdbx_strand_id
1 'polypeptide(L)'
;MKKYLKFLPQVLFAAGLLFIGAIGKLTGAEPAVAMFQQINLFEQGEAFGRILVGLTQLFAAIGVFFRPTRKIAALAGIVTMIGAIYFHLTLFGGTIIMPVIVLLLGAWIFIKGGCGCCGNKCGSKNCTSGTCSVEEPESHESTE
;
A
#
# COMPACT_ATOMS: atom_id res chain seq x y z
N MET A 1 -15.48 -2.13 -22.03
CA MET A 1 -14.03 -2.14 -21.71
C MET A 1 -13.56 -0.93 -20.88
N LYS A 2 -13.93 0.32 -21.19
CA LYS A 2 -13.51 1.53 -20.44
C LYS A 2 -13.74 1.52 -18.92
N LYS A 3 -14.73 0.75 -18.44
CA LYS A 3 -15.02 0.60 -16.99
C LYS A 3 -13.88 -0.07 -16.20
N TYR A 4 -13.13 -0.98 -16.82
CA TYR A 4 -12.06 -1.74 -16.14
C TYR A 4 -10.72 -1.01 -16.09
N LEU A 5 -10.49 -0.06 -17.00
CA LEU A 5 -9.27 0.76 -17.03
C LEU A 5 -9.06 1.57 -15.74
N LYS A 6 -10.13 1.86 -14.98
CA LYS A 6 -10.04 2.54 -13.68
C LYS A 6 -9.38 1.70 -12.59
N PHE A 7 -9.36 0.38 -12.74
CA PHE A 7 -8.73 -0.56 -11.80
C PHE A 7 -7.31 -0.94 -12.20
N LEU A 8 -6.88 -0.53 -13.40
CA LEU A 8 -5.57 -0.89 -13.94
C LEU A 8 -4.41 -0.49 -13.01
N PRO A 9 -4.39 0.72 -12.40
CA PRO A 9 -3.31 1.09 -11.49
C PRO A 9 -3.23 0.18 -10.25
N GLN A 10 -4.37 -0.19 -9.66
CA GLN A 10 -4.44 -1.07 -8.49
C GLN A 10 -3.94 -2.48 -8.83
N VAL A 11 -4.34 -3.00 -9.99
CA VAL A 11 -3.89 -4.32 -10.47
C VAL A 11 -2.40 -4.31 -10.73
N LEU A 12 -1.87 -3.30 -11.42
CA LEU A 12 -0.42 -3.20 -11.70
C LEU A 12 0.40 -3.03 -10.42
N PHE A 13 -0.08 -2.22 -9.47
CA PHE A 13 0.54 -2.05 -8.17
C PHE A 13 0.58 -3.37 -7.38
N ALA A 14 -0.56 -4.05 -7.26
CA ALA A 14 -0.64 -5.33 -6.57
C ALA A 14 0.23 -6.40 -7.26
N ALA A 15 0.20 -6.49 -8.59
CA ALA A 15 1.05 -7.40 -9.35
C ALA A 15 2.54 -7.12 -9.12
N GLY A 16 2.94 -5.85 -9.13
CA GLY A 16 4.32 -5.45 -8.84
C GLY A 16 4.76 -5.84 -7.42
N LEU A 17 3.91 -5.58 -6.42
CA LEU A 17 4.18 -6.00 -5.03
C LEU A 17 4.27 -7.52 -4.87
N LEU A 18 3.40 -8.28 -5.54
CA LEU A 18 3.42 -9.74 -5.48
C LEU A 18 4.64 -10.33 -6.19
N PHE A 19 4.99 -9.79 -7.37
CA PHE A 19 6.13 -10.27 -8.16
C PHE A 19 7.47 -9.99 -7.46
N ILE A 20 7.70 -8.74 -7.04
CA ILE A 20 8.95 -8.32 -6.38
C ILE A 20 9.02 -8.85 -4.93
N GLY A 21 7.87 -8.98 -4.30
CA GLY A 21 7.75 -9.23 -2.88
C GLY A 21 7.38 -10.64 -2.54
N ALA A 22 6.09 -10.94 -2.68
CA ALA A 22 5.52 -12.17 -2.16
C ALA A 22 6.16 -13.41 -2.78
N ILE A 23 6.31 -13.47 -4.11
CA ILE A 23 6.82 -14.66 -4.78
C ILE A 23 8.29 -14.89 -4.44
N GLY A 24 9.17 -13.91 -4.62
CA GLY A 24 10.59 -14.09 -4.34
C GLY A 24 10.89 -14.32 -2.84
N LYS A 25 10.29 -13.49 -1.96
CA LYS A 25 10.62 -13.49 -0.53
C LYS A 25 9.94 -14.61 0.24
N LEU A 26 8.68 -14.94 -0.04
CA LEU A 26 7.97 -15.96 0.75
C LEU A 26 8.35 -17.38 0.33
N THR A 27 8.79 -17.60 -0.91
CA THR A 27 9.25 -18.92 -1.37
C THR A 27 10.67 -19.27 -0.91
N GLY A 28 11.43 -18.29 -0.43
CA GLY A 28 12.82 -18.52 -0.02
C GLY A 28 13.76 -18.76 -1.19
N ALA A 29 13.48 -18.15 -2.35
CA ALA A 29 14.39 -18.20 -3.49
C ALA A 29 15.80 -17.72 -3.07
N GLU A 30 16.83 -18.45 -3.48
CA GLU A 30 18.24 -18.16 -3.12
C GLU A 30 18.63 -16.68 -3.29
N PRO A 31 18.23 -15.96 -4.36
CA PRO A 31 18.56 -14.54 -4.51
C PRO A 31 17.96 -13.66 -3.41
N ALA A 32 16.74 -13.98 -2.95
CA ALA A 32 16.10 -13.25 -1.87
C ALA A 32 16.79 -13.52 -0.53
N VAL A 33 17.15 -14.78 -0.26
CA VAL A 33 17.86 -15.17 0.97
C VAL A 33 19.22 -14.48 1.05
N ALA A 34 19.99 -14.50 -0.05
CA ALA A 34 21.29 -13.83 -0.11
C ALA A 34 21.18 -12.32 0.13
N MET A 35 20.14 -11.66 -0.42
CA MET A 35 19.91 -10.23 -0.16
C MET A 35 19.64 -9.96 1.33
N PHE A 36 18.74 -10.71 1.96
CA PHE A 36 18.36 -10.45 3.36
C PHE A 36 19.44 -10.87 4.37
N GLN A 37 20.35 -11.78 4.01
CA GLN A 37 21.55 -12.07 4.80
C GLN A 37 22.47 -10.84 4.92
N GLN A 38 22.59 -10.07 3.83
CA GLN A 38 23.41 -8.85 3.82
C GLN A 38 22.74 -7.67 4.53
N ILE A 39 21.40 -7.56 4.42
CA ILE A 39 20.67 -6.46 5.05
C ILE A 39 20.66 -6.61 6.58
N ASN A 40 20.55 -7.83 7.09
CA ASN A 40 20.44 -8.14 8.53
C ASN A 40 19.49 -7.18 9.28
N LEU A 41 18.21 -7.16 8.87
CA LEU A 41 17.22 -6.27 9.47
C LEU A 41 17.11 -6.49 10.99
N PHE A 42 17.38 -5.42 11.75
CA PHE A 42 17.25 -5.38 13.21
C PHE A 42 18.04 -6.45 13.96
N GLU A 43 19.11 -7.00 13.37
CA GLU A 43 19.90 -8.11 13.94
C GLU A 43 19.09 -9.38 14.24
N GLN A 44 17.86 -9.49 13.70
CA GLN A 44 16.91 -10.58 13.98
C GLN A 44 17.00 -11.74 12.97
N GLY A 45 18.05 -11.75 12.13
CA GLY A 45 18.28 -12.77 11.12
C GLY A 45 17.51 -12.54 9.81
N GLU A 46 18.02 -13.16 8.74
CA GLU A 46 17.50 -13.07 7.37
C GLU A 46 16.00 -13.36 7.27
N ALA A 47 15.58 -14.48 7.88
CA ALA A 47 14.23 -15.02 7.71
C ALA A 47 13.17 -14.05 8.24
N PHE A 48 13.46 -13.38 9.37
CA PHE A 48 12.55 -12.40 9.95
C PHE A 48 12.33 -11.24 8.98
N GLY A 49 13.40 -10.62 8.49
CA GLY A 49 13.31 -9.50 7.55
C GLY A 49 12.62 -9.88 6.25
N ARG A 50 13.00 -11.02 5.66
CA ARG A 50 12.45 -11.51 4.39
C ARG A 50 10.96 -11.79 4.51
N ILE A 51 10.54 -12.54 5.52
CA ILE A 51 9.14 -12.90 5.74
C ILE A 51 8.32 -11.66 6.06
N LEU A 52 8.81 -10.77 6.93
CA LEU A 52 8.11 -9.54 7.31
C LEU A 52 7.85 -8.65 6.10
N VAL A 53 8.87 -8.39 5.28
CA VAL A 53 8.72 -7.59 4.06
C VAL A 53 7.80 -8.29 3.06
N GLY A 54 7.94 -9.60 2.88
CA GLY A 54 7.09 -10.40 1.99
C GLY A 54 5.60 -10.36 2.39
N LEU A 55 5.30 -10.54 3.68
CA LEU A 55 3.96 -10.46 4.22
C LEU A 55 3.38 -9.05 4.10
N THR A 56 4.17 -8.02 4.41
CA THR A 56 3.75 -6.63 4.25
C THR A 56 3.35 -6.33 2.81
N GLN A 57 4.13 -6.81 1.84
CA GLN A 57 3.86 -6.64 0.42
C GLN A 57 2.62 -7.43 -0.03
N LEU A 58 2.42 -8.65 0.50
CA LEU A 58 1.22 -9.44 0.26
C LEU A 58 -0.05 -8.76 0.79
N PHE A 59 -0.04 -8.32 2.05
CA PHE A 59 -1.18 -7.62 2.65
C PHE A 59 -1.46 -6.27 1.98
N ALA A 60 -0.42 -5.52 1.58
CA ALA A 60 -0.57 -4.30 0.80
C ALA A 60 -1.18 -4.56 -0.58
N ALA A 61 -0.74 -5.63 -1.27
CA ALA A 61 -1.29 -6.02 -2.56
C ALA A 61 -2.77 -6.39 -2.47
N ILE A 62 -3.19 -7.11 -1.44
CA ILE A 62 -4.60 -7.47 -1.21
C ILE A 62 -5.41 -6.24 -0.76
N GLY A 63 -4.88 -5.47 0.19
CA GLY A 63 -5.55 -4.33 0.80
C GLY A 63 -5.87 -3.20 -0.18
N VAL A 64 -5.11 -3.05 -1.27
CA VAL A 64 -5.35 -1.98 -2.25
C VAL A 64 -6.70 -2.11 -2.97
N PHE A 65 -7.26 -3.32 -3.04
CA PHE A 65 -8.54 -3.58 -3.70
C PHE A 65 -9.74 -3.14 -2.84
N PHE A 66 -9.60 -3.14 -1.52
CA PHE A 66 -10.67 -2.77 -0.59
C PHE A 66 -10.68 -1.27 -0.35
N ARG A 67 -11.83 -0.61 -0.62
CA ARG A 67 -11.99 0.84 -0.42
C ARG A 67 -11.52 1.38 0.94
N PRO A 68 -11.87 0.78 2.09
CA PRO A 68 -11.49 1.34 3.39
C PRO A 68 -10.00 1.24 3.68
N THR A 69 -9.33 0.18 3.23
CA THR A 69 -7.91 -0.07 3.52
C THR A 69 -6.98 0.39 2.40
N ARG A 70 -7.52 0.79 1.24
CA ARG A 70 -6.74 1.14 0.03
C ARG A 70 -5.60 2.11 0.29
N LYS A 71 -5.85 3.20 1.02
CA LYS A 71 -4.82 4.22 1.29
C LYS A 71 -3.72 3.69 2.21
N ILE A 72 -4.09 2.97 3.25
CA ILE A 72 -3.15 2.36 4.21
C ILE A 72 -2.31 1.31 3.48
N ALA A 73 -2.94 0.48 2.65
CA ALA A 73 -2.26 -0.53 1.84
C ALA A 73 -1.30 0.10 0.82
N ALA A 74 -1.72 1.17 0.14
CA ALA A 74 -0.86 1.93 -0.77
C ALA A 74 0.34 2.53 -0.03
N LEU A 75 0.11 3.12 1.15
CA LEU A 75 1.17 3.70 1.98
C LEU A 75 2.18 2.63 2.43
N ALA A 76 1.71 1.49 2.92
CA ALA A 76 2.58 0.37 3.29
C ALA A 76 3.44 -0.08 2.10
N GLY A 77 2.84 -0.22 0.92
CA GLY A 77 3.58 -0.52 -0.30
C GLY A 77 4.61 0.55 -0.66
N ILE A 78 4.28 1.84 -0.57
CA ILE A 78 5.23 2.96 -0.80
C ILE A 78 6.43 2.85 0.14
N VAL A 79 6.21 2.68 1.45
CA VAL A 79 7.28 2.55 2.45
C VAL A 79 8.18 1.36 2.12
N THR A 80 7.60 0.20 1.77
CA THR A 80 8.41 -0.97 1.37
C THR A 80 9.21 -0.72 0.09
N MET A 81 8.67 0.02 -0.89
CA MET A 81 9.41 0.35 -2.12
C MET A 81 10.55 1.34 -1.86
N ILE A 82 10.37 2.32 -0.97
CA ILE A 82 11.44 3.23 -0.56
C ILE A 82 12.60 2.45 0.06
N GLY A 83 12.28 1.52 0.98
CA GLY A 83 13.29 0.63 1.56
C GLY A 83 13.99 -0.23 0.51
N ALA A 84 13.24 -0.80 -0.44
CA ALA A 84 13.81 -1.58 -1.53
C ALA A 84 14.78 -0.77 -2.41
N ILE A 85 14.42 0.48 -2.75
CA ILE A 85 15.28 1.39 -3.52
C ILE A 85 16.56 1.71 -2.75
N TYR A 86 16.44 2.03 -1.46
CA TYR A 86 17.58 2.33 -0.60
C TYR A 86 18.59 1.16 -0.60
N PHE A 87 18.13 -0.08 -0.38
CA PHE A 87 19.02 -1.24 -0.38
C PHE A 87 19.59 -1.58 -1.76
N HIS A 88 18.83 -1.39 -2.85
CA HIS A 88 19.35 -1.58 -4.20
C HIS A 88 20.46 -0.58 -4.54
N LEU A 89 20.34 0.67 -4.10
CA LEU A 89 21.35 1.70 -4.33
C LEU A 89 22.60 1.54 -3.45
N THR A 90 22.43 1.07 -2.21
CA THR A 90 23.53 1.03 -1.23
C THR A 90 24.28 -0.30 -1.21
N LEU A 91 23.60 -1.44 -1.41
CA LEU A 91 24.19 -2.77 -1.26
C LEU A 91 24.41 -3.50 -2.58
N PHE A 92 23.46 -3.41 -3.51
CA PHE A 92 23.40 -4.35 -4.64
C PHE A 92 23.81 -3.75 -5.99
N GLY A 93 23.86 -2.42 -6.11
CA GLY A 93 24.12 -1.74 -7.40
C GLY A 93 23.13 -2.12 -8.50
N GLY A 94 21.96 -2.65 -8.12
CA GLY A 94 21.00 -3.28 -9.00
C GLY A 94 20.03 -2.29 -9.66
N THR A 95 19.17 -2.81 -10.54
CA THR A 95 18.12 -2.00 -11.16
C THR A 95 17.04 -1.59 -10.16
N ILE A 96 16.75 -0.29 -10.11
CA ILE A 96 15.69 0.28 -9.26
C ILE A 96 14.39 0.54 -10.03
N ILE A 97 14.34 0.21 -11.33
CA ILE A 97 13.24 0.59 -12.22
C ILE A 97 11.91 0.04 -11.71
N MET A 98 11.87 -1.24 -11.35
CA MET A 98 10.65 -1.88 -10.87
C MET A 98 10.15 -1.29 -9.53
N PRO A 99 10.99 -1.18 -8.47
CA PRO A 99 10.60 -0.48 -7.25
C PRO A 99 10.08 0.94 -7.48
N VAL A 100 10.70 1.71 -8.38
CA VAL A 100 10.27 3.08 -8.71
C VAL A 100 8.90 3.09 -9.39
N ILE A 101 8.65 2.21 -10.37
CA ILE A 101 7.34 2.11 -11.02
C ILE A 101 6.24 1.79 -10.01
N VAL A 102 6.48 0.80 -9.14
CA VAL A 102 5.51 0.39 -8.11
C VAL A 102 5.30 1.52 -7.09
N LEU A 103 6.35 2.25 -6.72
CA LEU A 103 6.26 3.42 -5.84
C LEU A 103 5.37 4.51 -6.47
N LEU A 104 5.58 4.84 -7.74
CA LEU A 104 4.79 5.85 -8.44
C LEU A 104 3.31 5.44 -8.56
N LEU A 105 3.04 4.16 -8.84
CA LEU A 105 1.68 3.63 -8.84
C LEU A 105 1.04 3.69 -7.45
N GLY A 106 1.79 3.36 -6.40
CA GLY A 106 1.33 3.47 -5.01
C GLY A 106 1.00 4.92 -4.64
N ALA A 107 1.88 5.86 -4.97
CA ALA A 107 1.68 7.29 -4.74
C ALA A 107 0.44 7.80 -5.49
N TRP A 108 0.26 7.39 -6.75
CA TRP A 108 -0.94 7.70 -7.52
C TRP A 108 -2.22 7.19 -6.84
N ILE A 109 -2.23 5.92 -6.41
CA ILE A 109 -3.37 5.32 -5.71
C ILE A 109 -3.65 6.03 -4.38
N PHE A 110 -2.60 6.41 -3.65
CA PHE A 110 -2.72 7.13 -2.40
C PHE A 110 -3.37 8.51 -2.59
N ILE A 111 -2.91 9.28 -3.58
CA ILE A 111 -3.41 10.62 -3.89
C ILE A 111 -4.83 10.57 -4.48
N LYS A 112 -5.07 9.73 -5.49
CA LYS A 112 -6.37 9.62 -6.18
C LYS A 112 -7.41 8.79 -5.41
N GLY A 113 -6.99 8.10 -4.34
CA GLY A 113 -7.84 7.22 -3.54
C GLY A 113 -8.74 7.91 -2.51
N GLY A 114 -8.82 9.25 -2.44
CA GLY A 114 -9.72 9.97 -1.51
C GLY A 114 -11.01 10.46 -2.16
N CYS A 115 -12.18 10.49 -1.52
CA CYS A 115 -12.51 10.36 -0.09
C CYS A 115 -13.00 8.97 0.34
N GLY A 116 -12.51 8.51 1.50
CA GLY A 116 -13.19 7.49 2.28
C GLY A 116 -14.31 8.17 3.06
N CYS A 117 -15.57 7.93 2.69
CA CYS A 117 -16.65 8.20 3.62
C CYS A 117 -16.43 7.33 4.85
N CYS A 118 -16.15 7.96 5.99
CA CYS A 118 -16.21 7.34 7.30
C CYS A 118 -17.67 6.92 7.56
N GLY A 119 -17.93 5.63 7.72
CA GLY A 119 -19.22 5.13 8.22
C GLY A 119 -20.38 5.15 7.21
N ASN A 120 -21.43 4.38 7.54
CA ASN A 120 -22.56 3.99 6.69
C ASN A 120 -23.51 5.12 6.20
N LYS A 121 -23.09 6.38 6.15
CA LYS A 121 -23.90 7.48 5.61
C LYS A 121 -23.10 8.34 4.64
N CYS A 122 -23.09 7.94 3.38
CA CYS A 122 -22.84 8.86 2.27
C CYS A 122 -24.15 9.03 1.47
N GLY A 123 -25.19 9.46 2.18
CA GLY A 123 -26.35 10.10 1.58
C GLY A 123 -26.06 11.59 1.51
N SER A 124 -25.81 12.10 0.31
CA SER A 124 -25.87 13.53 -0.02
C SER A 124 -25.11 14.49 0.92
N LYS A 125 -23.84 14.79 0.60
CA LYS A 125 -23.27 16.16 0.53
C LYS A 125 -21.74 16.08 0.39
N ASN A 126 -21.22 17.09 -0.29
CA ASN A 126 -19.88 17.16 -0.85
C ASN A 126 -18.78 16.94 0.18
N CYS A 127 -17.90 15.96 -0.08
CA CYS A 127 -16.59 15.88 0.54
C CYS A 127 -15.66 16.95 -0.05
N THR A 128 -15.80 18.19 0.38
CA THR A 128 -14.77 19.22 0.17
C THR A 128 -13.86 19.22 1.40
N SER A 129 -12.57 18.96 1.18
CA SER A 129 -11.50 19.27 2.15
C SER A 129 -11.27 18.31 3.33
N GLY A 130 -11.57 17.01 3.18
CA GLY A 130 -10.97 15.96 4.03
C GLY A 130 -11.42 15.91 5.50
N THR A 131 -12.36 16.76 5.91
CA THR A 131 -13.01 16.71 7.24
C THR A 131 -14.47 16.30 7.07
N CYS A 132 -14.88 15.23 7.75
CA CYS A 132 -16.30 14.92 7.90
C CYS A 132 -16.85 15.85 8.99
N SER A 133 -17.52 16.93 8.59
CA SER A 133 -18.30 17.73 9.52
C SER A 133 -19.47 16.88 10.01
N VAL A 134 -19.43 16.45 11.26
CA VAL A 134 -20.60 15.88 11.93
C VAL A 134 -21.55 17.05 12.16
N GLU A 135 -22.61 17.17 11.35
CA GLU A 135 -23.73 18.05 11.68
C GLU A 135 -24.27 17.57 13.05
N GLU A 136 -24.13 18.40 14.09
CA GLU A 136 -24.76 18.13 15.38
C GLU A 136 -26.28 17.99 15.16
N PRO A 137 -26.92 16.95 15.73
CA PRO A 137 -28.35 16.81 15.62
C PRO A 137 -29.02 18.00 16.34
N GLU A 138 -29.77 18.82 15.60
CA GLU A 138 -30.64 19.84 16.17
C GLU A 138 -31.54 19.20 17.24
N SER A 139 -31.33 19.61 18.48
CA SER A 139 -32.19 19.22 19.60
C SER A 139 -33.57 19.81 19.37
N HIS A 140 -34.53 18.98 18.99
CA HIS A 140 -35.94 19.36 19.02
C HIS A 140 -36.36 19.58 20.48
N GLU A 141 -36.48 20.86 20.84
CA GLU A 141 -37.11 21.33 22.06
C GLU A 141 -38.62 21.06 21.96
N SER A 142 -39.11 20.09 22.73
CA SER A 142 -40.52 19.81 22.90
C SER A 142 -41.10 20.81 23.91
N THR A 143 -41.75 21.86 23.41
CA THR A 143 -42.68 22.68 24.22
C THR A 143 -44.00 21.92 24.37
N GLU A 144 -44.28 21.46 25.59
CA GLU A 144 -45.63 21.23 26.11
C GLU A 144 -46.10 22.43 26.92
#